data_AF-A0A1H0TXK1-F1
#
_entry.id   AF-A0A1H0TXK1-F1
#
_cell.length_a   1.000
_cell.length_b   1.000
_cell.length_c   1.000
_cell.angle_alpha   90.00
_cell.angle_beta   90.00
_cell.angle_gamma   90.00
#
_symmetry.space_group_name_H-M   'P 1'
#
loop_
_entity.id
_entity.type
_entity.pdbx_description
1 polymer ?
#
loop_
_entity_poly.entity_id
_entity_poly.type
_entity_poly.pdbx_seq_one_letter_code
_entity_poly.pdbx_strand_id
1 'polypeptide(L)'
;MPRPTSPKTLSQTHELVMSFRPAYTAPPADWKAFREKAARLYTEIADIDRHHHHEAMAWASSEREKAAEIGRAMREARAVEAK
;
A
#
# COMPACT_ATOMS: atom_id res chain seq x y z
N MET A 1 -12.05 -9.01 21.52
CA MET A 1 -12.93 -8.71 20.37
C MET A 1 -12.37 -9.41 19.15
N PRO A 2 -13.15 -10.24 18.42
CA PRO A 2 -12.68 -10.79 17.15
C PRO A 2 -12.46 -9.62 16.18
N ARG A 3 -11.27 -9.56 15.57
CA ARG A 3 -10.97 -8.54 14.57
C ARG A 3 -11.90 -8.76 13.37
N PRO A 4 -12.72 -7.78 12.96
CA PRO A 4 -13.55 -7.94 11.78
C PRO A 4 -12.66 -8.32 10.59
N THR A 5 -13.00 -9.41 9.91
CA THR A 5 -12.22 -9.99 8.81
C THR A 5 -12.12 -9.07 7.59
N SER A 6 -12.93 -8.01 7.53
CA SER A 6 -12.88 -6.98 6.50
C SER A 6 -12.98 -5.61 7.17
N PRO A 7 -12.04 -4.69 6.90
CA PRO A 7 -12.12 -3.33 7.42
C PRO A 7 -13.36 -2.63 6.86
N LYS A 8 -14.06 -1.87 7.69
CA LYS A 8 -15.25 -1.08 7.31
C LYS A 8 -15.03 0.43 7.43
N THR A 9 -13.88 0.84 7.98
CA THR A 9 -13.51 2.24 8.14
C THR A 9 -12.08 2.46 7.68
N LEU A 10 -11.74 3.72 7.38
CA LEU A 10 -10.37 4.10 7.07
C LEU A 10 -9.40 3.71 8.20
N SER A 11 -9.78 3.92 9.46
CA SER A 11 -8.96 3.56 10.64
C SER A 11 -8.66 2.05 10.71
N GLN A 12 -9.67 1.19 10.51
CA GLN A 12 -9.47 -0.26 10.50
C GLN A 12 -8.58 -0.69 9.32
N THR A 13 -8.70 -0.01 8.18
CA THR A 13 -7.83 -0.24 7.02
C THR A 13 -6.40 0.12 7.36
N HIS A 14 -6.16 1.23 8.04
CA HIS A 14 -4.83 1.63 8.47
C HIS A 14 -4.19 0.60 9.41
N GLU A 15 -4.94 0.11 10.39
CA GLU A 15 -4.47 -0.97 11.27
C GLU A 15 -4.11 -2.25 10.51
N LEU A 16 -4.96 -2.63 9.54
CA LEU A 16 -4.71 -3.81 8.71
C LEU A 16 -3.44 -3.60 7.89
N VAL A 17 -3.29 -2.45 7.23
CA VAL A 17 -2.08 -2.10 6.47
C VAL A 17 -0.83 -2.17 7.33
N MET A 18 -0.86 -1.60 8.54
CA MET A 18 0.28 -1.66 9.45
C MET A 18 0.63 -3.08 9.90
N SER A 19 -0.34 -3.98 9.99
CA SER A 19 -0.12 -5.36 10.45
C SER A 19 0.72 -6.23 9.51
N PHE A 20 0.76 -5.90 8.21
CA PHE A 20 1.55 -6.63 7.21
C PHE A 20 2.67 -5.78 6.60
N ARG A 21 3.03 -4.67 7.25
CA ARG A 21 4.13 -3.82 6.81
C ARG A 21 5.45 -4.61 6.82
N PRO A 22 6.22 -4.62 5.71
CA PRO A 22 7.53 -5.27 5.67
C PRO A 22 8.50 -4.68 6.70
N ALA A 23 9.51 -5.47 7.06
CA ALA A 23 10.64 -4.99 7.85
C ALA A 23 11.40 -3.89 7.10
N TYR A 24 12.09 -3.01 7.82
CA TYR A 24 12.87 -1.93 7.21
C TYR A 24 13.97 -2.46 6.27
N THR A 25 14.52 -3.62 6.59
CA THR A 25 15.54 -4.33 5.79
C THR A 25 14.95 -5.20 4.69
N ALA A 26 13.62 -5.23 4.52
CA ALA A 26 13.00 -6.04 3.49
C ALA A 26 13.42 -5.58 2.09
N PRO A 27 13.55 -6.50 1.12
CA PRO A 27 13.86 -6.16 -0.26
C PRO A 27 12.90 -5.13 -0.86
N PRO A 28 13.35 -4.31 -1.83
CA PRO A 28 12.48 -3.37 -2.54
C PRO A 28 11.25 -4.02 -3.16
N ALA A 29 11.35 -5.28 -3.61
CA ALA A 29 10.22 -6.03 -4.16
C ALA A 29 9.08 -6.23 -3.14
N ASP A 30 9.41 -6.53 -1.88
CA ASP A 30 8.43 -6.72 -0.82
C ASP A 30 7.78 -5.40 -0.43
N TRP A 31 8.56 -4.31 -0.40
CA TRP A 31 8.03 -2.97 -0.23
C TRP A 31 7.08 -2.59 -1.36
N LYS A 32 7.44 -2.86 -2.62
CA LYS A 32 6.55 -2.62 -3.77
C LYS A 32 5.24 -3.39 -3.62
N ALA A 33 5.30 -4.69 -3.33
CA ALA A 33 4.12 -5.52 -3.17
C ALA A 33 3.22 -5.06 -2.01
N PHE A 34 3.83 -4.66 -0.89
CA PHE A 34 3.13 -4.04 0.24
C PHE A 34 2.37 -2.78 -0.17
N ARG A 35 3.05 -1.84 -0.85
CA ARG A 35 2.45 -0.57 -1.30
C ARG A 35 1.29 -0.80 -2.27
N GLU A 36 1.46 -1.74 -3.21
CA GLU A 36 0.39 -2.12 -4.15
C GLU A 36 -0.82 -2.73 -3.42
N LYS A 37 -0.59 -3.59 -2.43
CA LYS A 37 -1.65 -4.18 -1.61
C LYS A 37 -2.36 -3.12 -0.75
N ALA A 38 -1.60 -2.22 -0.13
CA ALA A 38 -2.16 -1.12 0.67
C ALA A 38 -3.05 -0.21 -0.20
N ALA A 39 -2.60 0.14 -1.41
CA ALA A 39 -3.38 0.94 -2.35
C ALA A 39 -4.72 0.29 -2.72
N ARG A 40 -4.75 -1.04 -2.89
CA ARG A 40 -6.00 -1.79 -3.16
C ARG A 40 -6.96 -1.70 -1.99
N LEU A 41 -6.48 -1.96 -0.77
CA LEU A 41 -7.32 -1.89 0.44
C LEU A 41 -7.88 -0.49 0.68
N TYR A 42 -7.07 0.56 0.45
CA TYR A 42 -7.56 1.94 0.55
C TYR A 42 -8.57 2.29 -0.55
N THR A 43 -8.46 1.71 -1.74
CA THR A 43 -9.48 1.89 -2.79
C THR A 43 -10.78 1.18 -2.42
N GLU A 44 -10.70 -0.07 -1.95
CA GLU A 44 -11.86 -0.86 -1.52
C GLU A 44 -12.62 -0.17 -0.37
N ILE A 45 -11.90 0.38 0.61
CA ILE A 45 -12.56 1.07 1.73
C ILE A 45 -13.15 2.42 1.33
N ALA A 46 -12.62 3.09 0.31
CA ALA A 46 -13.16 4.37 -0.14
C ALA A 46 -14.63 4.27 -0.58
N ASP A 47 -15.02 3.11 -1.14
CA ASP A 47 -16.40 2.85 -1.55
C ASP A 47 -17.31 2.46 -0.37
N ILE A 48 -16.74 1.88 0.69
CA ILE A 48 -17.45 1.43 1.89
C ILE A 48 -17.63 2.59 2.88
N ASP A 49 -16.55 3.28 3.21
CA ASP A 49 -16.50 4.42 4.13
C ASP A 49 -16.60 5.72 3.33
N ARG A 50 -17.81 5.99 2.84
CA ARG A 50 -18.07 7.18 2.00
C ARG A 50 -17.80 8.50 2.72
N HIS A 51 -17.78 8.51 4.05
CA HIS A 51 -17.41 9.70 4.82
C HIS A 51 -15.94 10.05 4.65
N HIS A 52 -15.07 9.04 4.58
CA HIS A 52 -13.63 9.19 4.37
C HIS A 52 -13.20 8.84 2.93
N HIS A 53 -14.12 8.86 1.97
CA HIS A 53 -13.84 8.46 0.58
C HIS A 53 -12.63 9.20 0.01
N HIS A 54 -12.61 10.53 0.14
CA HIS A 54 -11.52 11.35 -0.41
C HIS A 54 -10.19 11.09 0.29
N GLU A 55 -10.20 10.87 1.61
CA GLU A 55 -8.99 10.54 2.36
C GLU A 55 -8.46 9.16 1.96
N ALA A 56 -9.34 8.16 1.89
CA ALA A 56 -8.99 6.81 1.45
C ALA A 56 -8.42 6.81 0.02
N MET A 57 -9.00 7.58 -0.91
CA MET A 57 -8.49 7.74 -2.27
C MET A 57 -7.14 8.48 -2.33
N ALA A 58 -6.91 9.46 -1.46
CA ALA A 58 -5.62 10.13 -1.33
C ALA A 58 -4.53 9.15 -0.86
N TRP A 59 -4.85 8.32 0.15
CA TRP A 59 -3.95 7.25 0.59
C TRP A 59 -3.68 6.23 -0.52
N ALA A 60 -4.72 5.77 -1.22
CA ALA A 60 -4.56 4.84 -2.33
C ALA A 60 -3.63 5.39 -3.42
N SER A 61 -3.77 6.67 -3.77
CA SER A 61 -2.92 7.34 -4.75
C SER A 61 -1.47 7.43 -4.28
N SER A 62 -1.25 7.89 -3.04
CA SER A 62 0.10 7.98 -2.46
C SER A 62 0.82 6.62 -2.42
N GLU A 63 0.11 5.54 -2.07
CA GLU A 63 0.70 4.21 -2.03
C GLU A 63 1.02 3.67 -3.45
N ARG A 64 0.21 4.01 -4.47
CA ARG A 64 0.52 3.69 -5.87
C ARG A 64 1.76 4.44 -6.37
N GLU A 65 1.89 5.71 -6.04
CA GLU A 65 3.05 6.53 -6.40
C GLU A 65 4.35 5.94 -5.83
N LYS A 66 4.34 5.61 -4.53
CA LYS A 66 5.48 4.93 -3.87
C LYS A 66 5.81 3.58 -4.50
N ALA A 67 4.80 2.77 -4.83
CA ALA A 67 5.01 1.51 -5.53
C ALA A 67 5.66 1.71 -6.91
N ALA A 68 5.22 2.74 -7.63
CA ALA A 68 5.74 3.09 -8.94
C ALA A 68 7.19 3.60 -8.86
N GLU A 69 7.53 4.40 -7.84
CA GLU A 69 8.89 4.85 -7.55
C GLU A 69 9.84 3.67 -7.29
N ILE A 70 9.45 2.76 -6.40
CA ILE A 70 10.24 1.56 -6.12
C ILE A 70 10.42 0.74 -7.40
N GLY A 71 9.35 0.57 -8.18
CA GLY A 71 9.41 -0.12 -9.47
C GLY A 71 10.36 0.54 -10.48
N ARG A 72 10.42 1.88 -10.51
CA ARG A 72 11.38 2.64 -11.34
C ARG A 72 12.81 2.38 -10.87
N ALA A 73 13.08 2.57 -9.58
CA ALA A 73 14.40 2.36 -9.00
C ALA A 73 14.93 0.94 -9.22
N MET A 74 14.07 -0.08 -9.09
CA MET A 74 14.44 -1.48 -9.37
C MET A 74 14.83 -1.71 -10.84
N ARG A 75 14.14 -1.07 -11.79
CA ARG A 75 14.48 -1.17 -13.23
C ARG A 75 15.79 -0.47 -13.54
N GLU A 76 16.01 0.69 -12.95
CA GLU A 76 17.25 1.46 -13.10
C GLU A 76 18.45 0.71 -12.54
N ALA A 77 18.34 0.14 -11.34
CA ALA A 77 19.38 -0.68 -10.73
C ALA A 77 19.77 -1.87 -11.62
N ARG A 78 18.78 -2.59 -12.16
CA ARG A 78 19.02 -3.71 -13.09
C ARG A 78 19.70 -3.28 -14.39
N ALA A 79 19.42 -2.06 -14.88
CA ALA A 79 20.04 -1.53 -16.08
C ALA A 79 21.52 -1.15 -15.86
N VAL A 80 21.88 -0.74 -14.64
CA VAL A 80 23.28 -0.47 -14.25
C VAL A 80 24.09 -1.76 -14.17
N GLU A 81 23.54 -2.82 -13.58
CA GLU A 81 24.23 -4.11 -13.44
C GLU A 81 24.46 -4.85 -14.77
N ALA A 82 23.65 -4.55 -15.79
CA ALA A 82 23.75 -5.17 -17.11
C ALA A 82 24.77 -4.50 -18.05
N LYS A 83 25.43 -3.43 -17.59
CA LYS A 83 26.40 -2.63 -18.36
C LYS A 83 27.83 -2.88 -17.86
#